data_AF-A0A813X953-F1
#
_entry.id   AF-A0A813X953-F1
#
_cell.length_a   1.000
_cell.length_b   1.000
_cell.length_c   1.000
_cell.angle_alpha   90.00
_cell.angle_beta   90.00
_cell.angle_gamma   90.00
#
_symmetry.space_group_name_H-M   'P 1'
#
loop_
_entity.id
_entity.type
_entity.pdbx_description
1 polymer ?
#
loop_
_entity_poly.entity_id
_entity_poly.type
_entity_poly.pdbx_seq_one_letter_code
_entity_poly.pdbx_strand_id
1 'polypeptide(L)'
;GGQNLLISFEDILSKLSLDEIKLLKETKVKIKVPEEFRKSKLNSSFIESSLFSSNTNPNLVRYRHDIIQQRENLNKNYLKALEKFEDLINLEKSCLIKYFNMRDDQILLVDNSRWLHGRTKILDLNRHFVRVRFNDNDDLINRNW
;
A
#
# COMPACT_ATOMS: atom_id res chain seq x y z
N GLY A 1 -18.44 -7.96 12.02
CA GLY A 1 -17.69 -7.61 10.79
C GLY A 1 -16.65 -6.55 11.09
N GLY A 2 -15.81 -6.18 10.11
CA GLY A 2 -14.83 -5.11 10.27
C GLY A 2 -13.53 -5.52 10.97
N GLN A 3 -13.15 -6.79 11.01
CA GLN A 3 -11.84 -7.17 11.54
C GLN A 3 -10.72 -6.40 10.84
N ASN A 4 -9.75 -5.90 11.61
CA ASN A 4 -8.58 -5.21 11.07
C ASN A 4 -7.57 -6.25 10.58
N LEU A 5 -6.76 -5.84 9.60
CA LEU A 5 -5.83 -6.70 8.89
C LEU A 5 -4.48 -6.02 8.83
N LEU A 6 -3.42 -6.79 9.05
CA LEU A 6 -2.05 -6.35 8.87
C LEU A 6 -1.26 -7.40 8.10
N ILE A 7 -0.37 -6.92 7.23
CA ILE A 7 0.60 -7.75 6.51
C ILE A 7 1.94 -7.03 6.58
N SER A 8 2.99 -7.75 7.00
CA SER A 8 4.35 -7.23 6.93
C SER A 8 4.81 -7.20 5.48
N PHE A 9 5.40 -6.09 5.05
CA PHE A 9 5.94 -6.03 3.70
C PHE A 9 7.14 -6.98 3.52
N GLU A 10 7.90 -7.24 4.58
CA GLU A 10 8.99 -8.24 4.57
C GLU A 10 8.47 -9.64 4.28
N ASP A 11 7.33 -10.01 4.86
CA ASP A 11 6.70 -11.32 4.62
C ASP A 11 6.30 -11.47 3.15
N ILE A 12 5.82 -10.39 2.52
CA ILE A 12 5.49 -10.36 1.08
C ILE A 12 6.75 -10.50 0.23
N LEU A 13 7.82 -9.76 0.56
CA LEU A 13 9.08 -9.82 -0.18
C LEU A 13 9.67 -11.23 -0.16
N SER A 14 9.54 -11.97 0.95
CA SER A 14 9.98 -13.36 1.05
C SER A 14 9.27 -14.34 0.09
N LYS A 15 8.15 -13.93 -0.52
CA LYS A 15 7.34 -14.74 -1.45
C LYS A 15 7.48 -14.31 -2.92
N LEU A 16 8.15 -13.19 -3.18
CA LEU A 16 8.42 -12.69 -4.53
C LEU A 16 9.82 -13.10 -4.98
N SER A 17 10.00 -13.31 -6.28
CA SER A 17 11.32 -13.52 -6.88
C SER A 17 12.08 -12.19 -6.97
N LEU A 18 13.40 -12.27 -7.12
CA LEU A 18 14.24 -11.09 -7.31
C LEU A 18 13.83 -10.28 -8.55
N ASP A 19 13.43 -10.95 -9.63
CA ASP A 19 12.97 -10.29 -10.86
C ASP A 19 11.62 -9.58 -10.67
N GLU A 20 10.68 -10.19 -9.93
CA GLU A 20 9.39 -9.58 -9.60
C GLU A 20 9.59 -8.34 -8.72
N ILE A 21 10.46 -8.43 -7.70
CA ILE A 21 10.81 -7.31 -6.84
C ILE A 21 11.45 -6.19 -7.66
N LYS A 22 12.38 -6.53 -8.56
CA LYS A 22 13.04 -5.57 -9.45
C LYS A 22 12.03 -4.85 -10.34
N LEU A 23 11.12 -5.58 -10.99
CA LEU A 23 10.06 -5.01 -11.82
C LEU A 23 9.18 -4.03 -11.03
N LEU A 24 8.78 -4.41 -9.81
CA LEU A 24 7.93 -3.59 -8.93
C LEU A 24 8.65 -2.35 -8.37
N LYS A 25 9.99 -2.39 -8.32
CA LYS A 25 10.84 -1.24 -7.95
C LYS A 25 11.10 -0.27 -9.09
N GLU A 26 11.34 -0.78 -10.29
CA GLU A 26 11.83 0.02 -11.42
C GLU A 26 10.71 0.58 -12.30
N THR A 27 9.55 -0.09 -12.34
CA THR A 27 8.45 0.31 -13.22
C THR A 27 7.59 1.40 -12.57
N LYS A 28 7.65 2.61 -13.13
CA LYS A 28 6.77 3.70 -12.72
C LYS A 28 5.36 3.49 -13.25
N VAL A 29 4.38 3.68 -12.38
CA VAL A 29 2.95 3.66 -12.72
C VAL A 29 2.30 4.99 -12.36
N LYS A 30 1.19 5.30 -13.04
CA LYS A 30 0.39 6.48 -12.70
C LYS A 30 -0.52 6.16 -11.52
N ILE A 31 -0.28 6.84 -10.42
CA ILE A 31 -1.06 6.73 -9.19
C ILE A 31 -1.97 7.94 -9.10
N LYS A 32 -3.28 7.74 -9.19
CA LYS A 32 -4.27 8.80 -9.04
C LYS A 32 -4.14 9.43 -7.65
N VAL A 33 -4.08 10.75 -7.60
CA VAL A 33 -4.14 11.49 -6.34
C VAL A 33 -5.61 11.60 -5.94
N PRO A 34 -6.02 11.03 -4.79
CA PRO A 34 -7.39 11.19 -4.31
C PRO A 34 -7.72 12.67 -4.09
N GLU A 35 -8.98 13.04 -4.28
CA GLU A 35 -9.39 14.45 -4.31
C GLU A 35 -9.10 15.16 -3.00
N GLU A 36 -9.25 14.44 -1.89
CA GLU A 36 -8.97 14.92 -0.55
C GLU A 36 -7.49 15.31 -0.32
N PHE A 37 -6.57 14.85 -1.19
CA PHE A 37 -5.15 15.19 -1.15
C PHE A 37 -4.73 16.17 -2.25
N ARG A 38 -5.65 16.60 -3.11
CA ARG A 38 -5.35 17.54 -4.19
C ARG A 38 -5.10 18.92 -3.57
N LYS A 39 -3.83 19.30 -3.44
CA LYS A 39 -3.47 20.68 -3.10
C LYS A 39 -3.93 21.58 -4.25
N SER A 40 -4.50 22.75 -3.93
CA SER A 40 -4.96 23.74 -4.91
C SER A 40 -3.90 24.18 -5.93
N LYS A 41 -2.62 23.91 -5.66
CA LYS A 41 -1.47 24.22 -6.53
C LYS A 41 -0.98 23.03 -7.38
N LEU A 42 -1.50 21.81 -7.19
CA LEU A 42 -1.18 20.67 -8.05
C LEU A 42 -2.29 20.52 -9.09
N ASN A 43 -1.98 20.87 -10.34
CA ASN A 43 -2.90 20.67 -11.48
C ASN A 43 -2.90 19.21 -11.99
N SER A 44 -2.05 18.34 -11.45
CA SER A 44 -1.98 16.94 -11.88
C SER A 44 -2.93 16.06 -11.05
N SER A 45 -3.74 15.25 -11.74
CA SER A 45 -4.63 14.26 -11.15
C SER A 45 -3.93 12.95 -10.77
N PHE A 46 -2.64 12.81 -11.10
CA PHE A 46 -1.82 11.64 -10.81
C PHE A 46 -0.36 12.01 -10.50
N ILE A 47 0.35 11.08 -9.88
CA ILE A 47 1.81 11.07 -9.75
C ILE A 47 2.37 9.84 -10.47
N GLU A 48 3.62 9.92 -10.92
CA GLU A 48 4.35 8.77 -11.43
C GLU A 48 5.32 8.25 -10.37
N SER A 49 5.12 7.03 -9.92
CA SER A 49 5.94 6.39 -8.88
C SER A 49 5.87 4.88 -9.07
N SER A 50 6.89 4.15 -8.63
CA SER A 50 6.85 2.69 -8.63
C SER A 50 6.10 2.18 -7.39
N LEU A 51 5.98 0.85 -7.24
CA LEU A 51 5.26 0.26 -6.12
C LEU A 51 6.12 0.06 -4.88
N PHE A 52 7.36 -0.41 -5.07
CA PHE A 52 8.34 -0.66 -4.01
C PHE A 52 9.55 0.28 -4.09
N SER A 53 9.93 0.94 -3.00
CA SER A 53 11.02 1.92 -3.04
C SER A 53 12.30 1.37 -3.67
N SER A 54 12.89 2.16 -4.56
CA SER A 54 14.19 1.85 -5.14
C SER A 54 15.29 2.22 -4.14
N ASN A 55 16.26 1.32 -3.93
CA ASN A 55 17.50 1.60 -3.19
C ASN A 55 17.37 2.08 -1.73
N THR A 56 16.29 1.72 -1.03
CA THR A 56 16.19 1.92 0.42
C THR A 56 16.37 0.61 1.17
N ASN A 57 17.04 0.67 2.32
CA ASN A 57 17.00 -0.38 3.32
C ASN A 57 16.42 0.23 4.61
N PRO A 58 15.22 -0.20 5.06
CA PRO A 58 14.41 -1.30 4.52
C PRO A 58 13.70 -0.97 3.20
N ASN A 59 13.24 -2.00 2.50
CA ASN A 59 12.34 -1.85 1.36
C ASN A 59 10.99 -1.28 1.86
N LEU A 60 10.43 -0.33 1.11
CA LEU A 60 9.17 0.33 1.44
C LEU A 60 8.13 0.06 0.35
N VAL A 61 6.85 0.14 0.69
CA VAL A 61 5.73 -0.10 -0.24
C VAL A 61 4.75 1.05 -0.25
N ARG A 62 4.26 1.40 -1.45
CA ARG A 62 3.14 2.31 -1.66
C ARG A 62 2.12 1.64 -2.57
N TYR A 63 1.10 1.02 -1.97
CA TYR A 63 0.07 0.33 -2.73
C TYR A 63 -1.35 0.71 -2.28
N ARG A 64 -2.21 0.92 -3.27
CA ARG A 64 -3.67 0.99 -3.16
C ARG A 64 -4.25 0.48 -4.47
N HIS A 65 -5.11 -0.52 -4.40
CA HIS A 65 -5.65 -1.21 -5.57
C HIS A 65 -6.36 -0.25 -6.54
N ASP A 66 -7.16 0.68 -5.99
CA ASP A 66 -8.12 1.54 -6.69
C ASP A 66 -7.50 2.75 -7.43
N ILE A 67 -6.21 3.03 -7.23
CA ILE A 67 -5.59 4.27 -7.72
C ILE A 67 -4.52 4.06 -8.79
N ILE A 68 -4.16 2.82 -9.14
CA ILE A 68 -3.25 2.55 -10.26
C ILE A 68 -4.03 2.73 -11.57
N GLN A 69 -3.68 3.75 -12.34
CA GLN A 69 -4.34 4.08 -13.60
C GLN A 69 -3.76 3.28 -14.78
N GLN A 70 -4.61 3.03 -15.79
CA GLN A 70 -4.23 2.43 -17.07
C GLN A 70 -3.48 1.10 -16.93
N ARG A 71 -3.96 0.23 -16.04
CA ARG A 71 -3.35 -1.09 -15.78
C ARG A 71 -3.22 -1.91 -17.05
N GLU A 72 -4.22 -1.83 -17.92
CA GLU A 72 -4.28 -2.52 -19.22
C GLU A 72 -3.11 -2.18 -20.15
N ASN A 73 -2.47 -1.02 -19.97
CA ASN A 73 -1.35 -0.56 -20.79
C ASN A 73 0.02 -0.94 -20.20
N LEU A 74 0.05 -1.56 -19.02
CA LEU A 74 1.30 -1.92 -18.37
C LEU A 74 1.96 -3.14 -19.01
N ASN A 75 3.29 -3.22 -18.86
CA ASN A 75 4.06 -4.35 -19.37
C ASN A 75 3.54 -5.68 -18.78
N LYS A 76 3.42 -6.71 -19.62
CA LYS A 76 2.88 -8.03 -19.21
C LYS A 76 3.64 -8.67 -18.05
N ASN A 77 4.95 -8.52 -17.97
CA ASN A 77 5.76 -9.06 -16.88
C ASN A 77 5.52 -8.30 -15.58
N TYR A 78 5.37 -6.96 -15.67
CA TYR A 78 4.98 -6.15 -14.52
C TYR A 78 3.59 -6.53 -14.02
N LEU A 79 2.62 -6.72 -14.92
CA LEU A 79 1.27 -7.14 -14.55
C LEU A 79 1.27 -8.48 -13.82
N LYS A 80 2.02 -9.47 -14.29
CA LYS A 80 2.18 -10.75 -13.58
C LYS A 80 2.79 -10.59 -12.19
N ALA A 81 3.81 -9.75 -12.05
CA ALA A 81 4.42 -9.46 -10.75
C ALA A 81 3.43 -8.75 -9.80
N LEU A 82 2.64 -7.81 -10.34
CA LEU A 82 1.59 -7.11 -9.62
C LEU A 82 0.47 -8.07 -9.19
N GLU A 83 -0.02 -8.93 -10.07
CA GLU A 83 -1.04 -9.94 -9.78
C GLU A 83 -0.59 -10.89 -8.67
N LYS A 84 0.68 -11.36 -8.73
CA LYS A 84 1.24 -12.18 -7.65
C LYS A 84 1.31 -11.43 -6.33
N PHE A 85 1.77 -10.17 -6.35
CA PHE A 85 1.73 -9.31 -5.17
C PHE A 85 0.30 -9.15 -4.63
N GLU A 86 -0.69 -8.96 -5.50
CA GLU A 86 -2.10 -8.81 -5.13
C GLU A 86 -2.67 -10.09 -4.53
N ASP A 87 -2.30 -11.27 -5.05
CA ASP A 87 -2.68 -12.55 -4.49
C ASP A 87 -2.11 -12.76 -3.08
N LEU A 88 -0.89 -12.27 -2.82
CA LEU A 88 -0.28 -12.30 -1.48
C LEU A 88 -0.94 -11.37 -0.46
N ILE A 89 -1.80 -10.44 -0.90
CA ILE A 89 -2.57 -9.55 -0.01
C ILE A 89 -4.09 -9.75 -0.12
N ASN A 90 -4.52 -10.69 -0.96
CA ASN A 90 -5.93 -11.00 -1.17
C ASN A 90 -6.49 -11.76 0.05
N LEU A 91 -7.69 -11.37 0.50
CA LEU A 91 -8.32 -11.92 1.71
C LEU A 91 -8.61 -13.41 1.64
N GLU A 92 -8.92 -13.93 0.45
CA GLU A 92 -9.30 -15.32 0.24
C GLU A 92 -8.10 -16.21 -0.05
N LYS A 93 -7.00 -15.63 -0.55
CA LYS A 93 -5.82 -16.38 -1.01
C LYS A 93 -4.63 -16.31 -0.06
N SER A 94 -4.47 -15.21 0.67
CA SER A 94 -3.24 -14.95 1.42
C SER A 94 -3.23 -15.61 2.79
N CYS A 95 -2.18 -16.38 3.05
CA CYS A 95 -1.84 -16.87 4.39
C CYS A 95 -0.99 -15.89 5.22
N LEU A 96 -0.62 -14.73 4.66
CA LEU A 96 0.22 -13.73 5.33
C LEU A 96 -0.60 -12.74 6.18
N ILE A 97 -1.93 -12.74 6.01
CA ILE A 97 -2.82 -11.78 6.67
C ILE A 97 -2.97 -12.12 8.14
N LYS A 98 -2.62 -11.15 8.99
CA LYS A 98 -2.88 -11.19 10.44
C LYS A 98 -4.17 -10.45 10.73
N TYR A 99 -5.15 -11.19 11.24
CA TYR A 99 -6.46 -10.67 11.65
C TYR A 99 -6.44 -10.29 13.12
N PHE A 100 -7.02 -9.14 13.45
CA PHE A 100 -7.20 -8.73 14.84
C PHE A 100 -8.40 -7.81 15.02
N ASN A 101 -8.92 -7.79 16.24
CA ASN A 101 -9.95 -6.85 16.66
C ASN A 101 -9.33 -5.87 17.65
N MET A 102 -9.61 -4.59 17.42
CA MET A 102 -9.31 -3.56 18.40
C MET A 102 -10.47 -3.50 19.39
N ARG A 103 -10.15 -3.47 20.68
CA ARG A 103 -11.09 -3.16 21.75
C ARG A 103 -11.09 -1.65 22.01
N ASP A 104 -12.03 -1.21 22.82
CA ASP A 104 -12.06 0.17 23.29
C ASP A 104 -10.75 0.51 24.01
N ASP A 105 -10.36 1.79 23.91
CA ASP A 105 -9.15 2.35 24.50
C ASP A 105 -7.82 1.75 24.00
N GLN A 106 -7.84 1.00 22.90
CA GLN A 106 -6.63 0.50 22.25
C GLN A 106 -6.17 1.42 21.12
N ILE A 107 -4.85 1.60 21.04
CA ILE A 107 -4.20 2.35 19.94
C ILE A 107 -3.35 1.37 19.13
N LEU A 108 -3.49 1.46 17.81
CA LEU A 108 -2.62 0.77 16.88
C LEU A 108 -1.68 1.78 16.23
N LEU A 109 -0.37 1.60 16.46
CA LEU A 109 0.67 2.34 15.77
C LEU A 109 1.27 1.46 14.68
N VAL A 110 1.28 1.97 13.44
CA VAL A 110 1.74 1.23 12.27
C VAL A 110 2.68 2.10 11.46
N ASP A 111 3.83 1.54 11.09
CA ASP A 111 4.66 2.13 10.05
C ASP A 111 4.07 1.81 8.67
N ASN A 112 3.37 2.80 8.09
CA ASN A 112 2.65 2.66 6.84
C ASN A 112 3.55 2.38 5.62
N SER A 113 4.86 2.58 5.75
CA SER A 113 5.82 2.29 4.67
C SER A 113 6.28 0.83 4.66
N ARG A 114 6.12 0.11 5.78
CA ARG A 114 6.58 -1.27 5.98
C ARG A 114 5.44 -2.26 6.23
N TRP A 115 4.23 -1.78 6.43
CA TRP A 115 3.06 -2.61 6.70
C TRP A 115 1.89 -2.19 5.80
N LEU A 116 1.24 -3.18 5.19
CA LEU A 116 -0.07 -2.98 4.59
C LEU A 116 -1.13 -3.24 5.65
N HIS A 117 -2.17 -2.40 5.64
CA HIS A 117 -3.30 -2.52 6.54
C HIS A 117 -4.61 -2.46 5.77
N GLY A 118 -5.61 -3.16 6.29
CA GLY A 118 -6.93 -3.22 5.69
C GLY A 118 -8.00 -3.59 6.71
N ARG A 119 -9.21 -3.81 6.23
CA ARG A 119 -10.31 -4.33 7.05
C ARG A 119 -11.27 -5.16 6.23
N THR A 120 -11.92 -6.12 6.88
CA THR A 120 -13.09 -6.80 6.31
C THR A 120 -14.30 -5.86 6.27
N LYS A 121 -15.37 -6.28 5.59
CA LYS A 121 -16.63 -5.53 5.51
C LYS A 121 -17.15 -5.18 6.92
N ILE A 122 -17.39 -3.89 7.16
CA ILE A 122 -17.97 -3.41 8.42
C ILE A 122 -19.46 -3.76 8.42
N LEU A 123 -19.88 -4.44 9.48
CA LEU A 123 -21.30 -4.78 9.74
C LEU A 123 -21.78 -4.17 11.07
N ASP A 124 -20.85 -3.65 11.86
CA ASP A 124 -21.12 -3.01 13.15
C ASP A 124 -21.27 -1.51 12.93
N LEU A 125 -22.48 -1.00 13.21
CA LEU A 125 -22.85 0.40 13.01
C LEU A 125 -22.39 1.30 14.17
N ASN A 126 -22.04 0.73 15.32
CA ASN A 126 -21.59 1.48 16.50
C ASN A 126 -20.07 1.63 16.55
N ARG A 127 -19.35 1.08 15.56
CA ARG A 127 -17.90 1.14 15.49
C ARG A 127 -17.42 2.58 15.31
N HIS A 128 -16.61 3.06 16.26
CA HIS A 128 -15.97 4.37 16.20
C HIS A 128 -14.46 4.23 16.34
N PHE A 129 -13.70 4.75 15.36
CA PHE A 129 -12.25 4.91 15.45
C PHE A 129 -11.83 6.33 15.13
N VAL A 130 -10.81 6.79 15.84
CA VAL A 130 -10.05 7.99 15.49
C VAL A 130 -8.75 7.57 14.81
N ARG A 131 -8.40 8.24 13.70
CA ARG A 131 -7.17 7.96 12.96
C ARG A 131 -6.34 9.24 12.85
N VAL A 132 -5.08 9.15 13.27
CA VAL A 132 -4.07 10.19 13.07
C VAL A 132 -2.96 9.62 12.18
N ARG A 133 -2.43 10.43 11.26
CA ARG A 133 -1.24 10.11 10.47
C ARG A 133 -0.14 11.09 10.84
N PHE A 134 1.02 10.55 11.19
CA PHE A 134 2.23 11.31 11.43
C PHE A 134 2.99 11.41 10.11
N ASN A 135 3.41 12.62 9.76
CA ASN A 135 4.36 12.85 8.68
C ASN A 135 5.61 13.43 9.34
N ASP A 136 6.77 12.87 9.04
CA ASP A 136 8.03 13.51 9.42
C ASP A 136 8.23 14.72 8.52
N ASN A 137 8.55 15.87 9.12
CA ASN A 137 8.66 17.15 8.39
C ASN A 137 10.05 17.37 7.77
N ASP A 138 10.98 16.43 7.92
CA ASP A 138 12.34 16.58 7.41
C ASP A 138 12.57 15.85 6.07
N ASP A 139 13.05 16.65 5.12
CA ASP A 139 13.64 16.32 3.81
C ASP A 139 12.75 16.02 2.59
N LEU A 140 12.48 17.13 1.91
CA LEU A 140 12.29 17.40 0.48
C LEU A 140 13.05 16.53 -0.56
N ILE A 141 13.91 15.58 -0.18
CA ILE A 141 14.86 14.92 -1.09
C ILE A 141 14.28 13.67 -1.80
N ASN A 142 13.22 13.04 -1.27
CA ASN A 142 12.68 11.78 -1.83
C ASN A 142 11.26 11.84 -2.40
N ARG A 143 10.75 13.03 -2.77
CA ARG A 143 9.33 13.25 -3.12
C ARG A 143 8.77 12.50 -4.34
N ASN A 144 9.58 11.70 -5.03
CA ASN A 144 9.11 10.83 -6.12
C ASN A 144 8.85 9.38 -5.67
N TRP A 145 8.89 9.14 -4.36
CA TRP A 145 8.55 7.90 -3.66
C TRP A 145 7.73 8.11 -2.39
#